data_AF-A0A8H3AC83-F1
#
_entry.id   AF-A0A8H3AC83-F1
#
_cell.length_a   1.000
_cell.length_b   1.000
_cell.length_c   1.000
_cell.angle_alpha   90.00
_cell.angle_beta   90.00
_cell.angle_gamma   90.00
#
_symmetry.space_group_name_H-M   'P 1'
#
loop_
_entity.id
_entity.type
_entity.pdbx_description
1 polymer ?
#
loop_
_entity_poly.entity_id
_entity_poly.type
_entity_poly.pdbx_seq_one_letter_code
_entity_poly.pdbx_strand_id
1 'polypeptide(L)'
;MSSTAETGEISDQLTNLAAPLTVKTESGWKPYRTVQLDTLKLYTKAHGAKTTNLIINLDHDEWILDDDSAILASLGFENETEVSFFNRELYEAFKKDPTTKW
;
A
#
# COMPACT_ATOMS: atom_id res chain seq x y z
N MET A 1 14.13 17.33 -30.62
CA MET A 1 12.91 17.10 -29.81
C MET A 1 13.28 16.09 -28.75
N SER A 2 13.60 16.54 -27.54
CA SER A 2 13.91 15.65 -26.43
C SER A 2 12.65 15.51 -25.60
N SER A 3 12.05 14.33 -25.62
CA SER A 3 10.96 13.97 -24.72
C SER A 3 11.55 13.85 -23.33
N THR A 4 11.18 14.77 -22.46
CA THR A 4 11.51 14.73 -21.04
C THR A 4 10.84 13.49 -20.46
N ALA A 5 11.65 12.57 -19.95
CA ALA A 5 11.17 11.39 -19.26
C ALA A 5 10.37 11.80 -18.02
N GLU A 6 9.12 11.37 -17.96
CA GLU A 6 8.27 11.33 -16.77
C GLU A 6 8.92 10.35 -15.78
N THR A 7 9.88 10.84 -15.00
CA THR A 7 10.53 10.05 -13.95
C THR A 7 10.11 10.59 -12.59
N GLY A 8 9.28 9.82 -11.88
CA GLY A 8 9.02 9.98 -10.44
C GLY A 8 7.56 10.13 -10.05
N GLU A 9 6.69 9.16 -10.37
CA GLU A 9 5.24 9.35 -10.19
C GLU A 9 4.47 8.14 -9.62
N ILE A 10 5.09 7.09 -9.04
CA ILE A 10 4.27 5.94 -8.53
C ILE A 10 3.69 6.18 -7.16
N SER A 11 4.54 6.54 -6.19
CA SER A 11 4.04 6.93 -4.88
C SER A 11 3.18 8.17 -5.04
N ASP A 12 3.55 9.10 -5.91
CA ASP A 12 2.68 10.21 -6.23
C ASP A 12 1.37 9.76 -6.92
N GLN A 13 1.33 8.82 -7.85
CA GLN A 13 0.04 8.41 -8.45
C GLN A 13 -0.83 7.56 -7.53
N LEU A 14 -0.28 6.74 -6.64
CA LEU A 14 -1.06 5.92 -5.68
C LEU A 14 -1.40 6.68 -4.39
N THR A 15 -0.46 7.47 -3.88
CA THR A 15 -0.62 8.33 -2.70
C THR A 15 -1.36 9.62 -3.05
N ASN A 16 -1.17 10.20 -4.25
CA ASN A 16 -2.04 11.28 -4.77
C ASN A 16 -3.30 10.76 -5.48
N LEU A 17 -3.56 9.43 -5.54
CA LEU A 17 -4.90 8.89 -5.86
C LEU A 17 -5.88 9.16 -4.72
N ALA A 18 -5.90 10.37 -4.20
CA ALA A 18 -6.79 10.87 -3.16
C ALA A 18 -6.81 10.04 -1.86
N ALA A 19 -6.16 8.89 -1.70
CA ALA A 19 -6.39 7.99 -0.57
C ALA A 19 -6.12 8.65 0.79
N PRO A 20 -5.03 9.39 1.03
CA PRO A 20 -4.85 10.13 2.28
C PRO A 20 -5.88 11.26 2.43
N LEU A 21 -6.13 12.05 1.38
CA LEU A 21 -7.07 13.17 1.45
C LEU A 21 -8.52 12.71 1.66
N THR A 22 -8.98 11.79 0.82
CA THR A 22 -10.27 11.07 0.89
C THR A 22 -10.46 10.44 2.24
N VAL A 23 -9.47 9.72 2.79
CA VAL A 23 -9.59 9.14 4.14
C VAL A 23 -9.84 10.24 5.18
N LYS A 24 -9.17 11.40 5.07
CA LYS A 24 -9.33 12.52 6.02
C LYS A 24 -10.63 13.30 5.83
N THR A 25 -11.18 13.41 4.61
CA THR A 25 -12.30 14.30 4.29
C THR A 25 -13.64 13.57 4.19
N GLU A 26 -13.69 12.40 3.57
CA GLU A 26 -14.93 11.70 3.22
C GLU A 26 -15.55 11.01 4.44
N SER A 27 -16.88 11.13 4.58
CA SER A 27 -17.62 10.71 5.78
C SER A 27 -17.49 9.22 6.08
N GLY A 28 -17.43 8.38 5.03
CA GLY A 28 -17.27 6.92 5.13
C GLY A 28 -15.96 6.47 5.77
N TRP A 29 -14.96 7.35 5.84
CA TRP A 29 -13.62 7.03 6.36
C TRP A 29 -13.37 7.57 7.77
N LYS A 30 -14.40 8.11 8.44
CA LYS A 30 -14.31 8.68 9.79
C LYS A 30 -13.49 7.83 10.80
N PRO A 31 -13.61 6.48 10.84
CA PRO A 31 -12.81 5.66 11.76
C PRO A 31 -11.30 5.70 11.51
N TYR A 32 -10.86 5.95 10.27
CA TYR A 32 -9.46 5.87 9.86
C TYR A 32 -8.74 7.23 9.90
N ARG A 33 -9.46 8.32 10.21
CA ARG A 33 -8.91 9.69 10.20
C ARG A 33 -7.83 9.95 11.23
N THR A 34 -7.79 9.17 12.30
CA THR A 34 -6.79 9.31 13.37
C THR A 34 -5.51 8.53 13.09
N VAL A 35 -5.53 7.61 12.12
CA VAL A 35 -4.37 6.82 11.72
C VAL A 35 -3.60 7.60 10.66
N GLN A 36 -2.26 7.55 10.75
CA GLN A 36 -1.38 8.02 9.69
C GLN A 36 -1.15 6.88 8.72
N LEU A 37 -1.68 7.00 7.50
CA LEU A 37 -1.47 6.04 6.43
C LEU A 37 -0.38 6.61 5.52
N ASP A 38 0.74 5.91 5.41
CA ASP A 38 1.95 6.39 4.73
C ASP A 38 2.64 5.34 3.87
N THR A 39 2.19 4.08 3.94
CA THR A 39 2.87 2.96 3.29
C THR A 39 1.91 2.08 2.52
N LEU A 40 2.26 1.76 1.29
CA LEU A 40 1.57 0.79 0.44
C LEU A 40 2.39 -0.50 0.35
N LYS A 41 1.69 -1.64 0.35
CA LYS A 41 2.28 -2.96 0.13
C LYS A 41 1.37 -3.79 -0.75
N LEU A 42 1.94 -4.55 -1.68
CA LEU A 42 1.18 -5.56 -2.42
C LEU A 42 0.66 -6.61 -1.43
N TYR A 43 -0.66 -6.80 -1.41
CA TYR A 43 -1.31 -7.76 -0.52
C TYR A 43 -1.41 -9.12 -1.20
N THR A 44 -2.07 -9.17 -2.35
CA THR A 44 -2.21 -10.39 -3.16
C THR A 44 -2.15 -10.06 -4.65
N LYS A 45 -1.50 -10.94 -5.41
CA LYS A 45 -1.56 -10.93 -6.88
C LYS A 45 -2.77 -11.74 -7.34
N ALA A 46 -3.32 -11.39 -8.51
CA ALA A 46 -4.36 -12.19 -9.14
C ALA A 46 -3.91 -13.65 -9.28
N HIS A 47 -4.81 -14.59 -8.97
CA HIS A 47 -4.55 -16.04 -8.99
C HIS A 47 -3.45 -16.54 -8.03
N GLY A 48 -2.89 -15.67 -7.17
CA GLY A 48 -1.99 -16.06 -6.09
C GLY A 48 -2.75 -16.65 -4.89
N ALA A 49 -2.06 -17.44 -4.06
CA ALA A 49 -2.61 -17.88 -2.79
C ALA A 49 -2.79 -16.66 -1.86
N LYS A 50 -4.01 -16.48 -1.34
CA LYS A 50 -4.25 -15.45 -0.31
C LYS A 50 -3.57 -15.86 0.99
N THR A 51 -3.02 -14.88 1.70
CA THR A 51 -2.43 -15.15 3.03
C THR A 51 -3.53 -15.45 4.05
N THR A 52 -3.16 -16.08 5.16
CA THR A 52 -4.08 -16.32 6.29
C THR A 52 -4.44 -15.03 7.04
N ASN A 53 -3.66 -13.95 6.89
CA ASN A 53 -3.95 -12.66 7.49
C ASN A 53 -4.78 -11.82 6.52
N LEU A 54 -6.04 -11.56 6.86
CA LEU A 54 -6.99 -10.86 6.00
C LEU A 54 -6.74 -9.35 5.88
N ILE A 55 -5.82 -8.80 6.67
CA ILE A 55 -5.60 -7.36 6.80
C ILE A 55 -4.36 -6.95 5.99
N ILE A 56 -3.28 -7.70 6.12
CA ILE A 56 -2.00 -7.42 5.46
C ILE A 56 -1.20 -8.70 5.27
N ASN A 57 -0.44 -8.76 4.18
CA ASN A 57 0.51 -9.83 3.94
C ASN A 57 1.72 -9.60 4.86
N LEU A 58 1.97 -10.50 5.81
CA LEU A 58 3.13 -10.41 6.71
C LEU A 58 4.39 -11.03 6.11
N ASP A 59 4.23 -11.83 5.06
CA ASP A 59 5.32 -12.34 4.25
C ASP A 59 5.72 -11.28 3.21
N HIS A 60 6.82 -11.51 2.49
CA HIS A 60 7.25 -10.66 1.36
C HIS A 60 7.41 -9.17 1.70
N ASP A 61 8.36 -8.80 2.55
CA ASP A 61 8.66 -7.38 2.82
C ASP A 61 9.15 -6.63 1.57
N GLU A 62 9.73 -7.35 0.62
CA GLU A 62 10.13 -6.82 -0.69
C GLU A 62 8.96 -6.31 -1.54
N TRP A 63 7.71 -6.56 -1.12
CA TRP A 63 6.50 -6.04 -1.77
C TRP A 63 6.05 -4.68 -1.24
N ILE A 64 6.77 -4.10 -0.29
CA ILE A 64 6.54 -2.72 0.14
C ILE A 64 6.99 -1.77 -0.98
N LEU A 65 6.14 -0.80 -1.30
CA LEU A 65 6.39 0.14 -2.40
C LEU A 65 7.24 1.31 -1.89
N ASP A 66 8.56 1.08 -1.77
CA ASP A 66 9.53 2.07 -1.27
C ASP A 66 10.30 2.79 -2.42
N ASP A 67 10.08 2.40 -3.69
CA ASP A 67 10.69 3.04 -4.87
C ASP A 67 9.65 3.83 -5.70
N ASP A 68 9.63 5.14 -5.48
CA ASP A 68 8.72 6.07 -6.15
C ASP A 68 8.97 6.21 -7.66
N SER A 69 10.13 5.75 -8.14
CA SER A 69 10.55 5.84 -9.55
C SER A 69 10.21 4.59 -10.37
N ALA A 70 9.75 3.51 -9.72
CA ALA A 70 9.39 2.26 -10.38
C ALA A 70 8.19 2.45 -11.33
N ILE A 71 7.69 1.39 -11.96
CA ILE A 71 6.35 1.38 -12.57
C ILE A 71 5.53 0.23 -12.01
N LEU A 72 4.19 0.36 -11.94
CA LEU A 72 3.32 -0.69 -11.40
C LEU A 72 3.60 -2.06 -12.05
N ALA A 73 3.74 -2.07 -13.38
CA ALA A 73 4.08 -3.28 -14.13
C ALA A 73 5.43 -3.90 -13.72
N SER A 74 6.45 -3.09 -13.41
CA SER A 74 7.76 -3.60 -12.96
C SER A 74 7.72 -4.15 -11.54
N LEU A 75 6.75 -3.71 -10.73
CA LEU A 75 6.47 -4.22 -9.38
C LEU A 75 5.55 -5.45 -9.42
N GLY A 76 5.16 -5.91 -10.62
CA GLY A 76 4.33 -7.08 -10.83
C GLY A 76 2.85 -6.85 -10.48
N PHE A 77 2.38 -5.60 -10.58
CA PHE A 77 0.96 -5.30 -10.56
C PHE A 77 0.31 -5.72 -11.87
N GLU A 78 -0.78 -6.44 -11.73
CA GLU A 78 -1.64 -6.89 -12.82
C GLU A 78 -3.11 -6.55 -12.48
N ASN A 79 -4.02 -6.84 -13.41
CA ASN A 79 -5.45 -6.73 -13.14
C ASN A 79 -5.81 -7.54 -11.88
N GLU A 80 -6.70 -7.02 -11.03
CA GLU A 80 -7.10 -7.61 -9.75
C GLU A 80 -5.99 -7.74 -8.68
N THR A 81 -4.92 -6.95 -8.78
CA THR A 81 -3.96 -6.82 -7.68
C THR A 81 -4.58 -6.07 -6.51
N GLU A 82 -4.47 -6.64 -5.31
CA GLU A 82 -4.90 -6.01 -4.05
C GLU A 82 -3.69 -5.38 -3.35
N VAL A 83 -3.86 -4.19 -2.78
CA VAL A 83 -2.84 -3.49 -1.98
C VAL A 83 -3.37 -3.14 -0.60
N SER A 84 -2.49 -3.20 0.40
CA SER A 84 -2.76 -2.68 1.75
C SER A 84 -2.19 -1.27 1.86
N PHE A 85 -2.98 -0.34 2.43
CA PHE A 85 -2.52 1.00 2.82
C PHE A 85 -2.53 1.11 4.34
N PHE A 86 -1.37 1.37 4.94
CA PHE A 86 -1.17 1.24 6.38
C PHE A 86 -0.10 2.22 6.91
N ASN A 87 0.12 2.18 8.22
CA ASN A 87 1.18 2.92 8.89
C ASN A 87 2.44 2.06 9.01
N ARG A 88 3.60 2.50 8.49
CA ARG A 88 4.85 1.70 8.52
C ARG A 88 5.24 1.29 9.93
N GLU A 89 5.23 2.24 10.85
CA GLU A 89 5.71 2.04 12.21
C GLU A 89 4.86 1.02 12.97
N LEU A 90 3.52 1.13 12.87
CA LEU A 90 2.59 0.19 13.49
C LEU A 90 2.71 -1.21 12.88
N TYR A 91 2.97 -1.32 11.57
CA TYR A 91 3.22 -2.61 10.92
C TYR A 91 4.48 -3.29 11.44
N GLU A 92 5.60 -2.57 11.50
CA GLU A 92 6.85 -3.12 12.02
C GLU A 92 6.75 -3.49 13.52
N ALA A 93 5.95 -2.75 14.29
CA ALA A 93 5.64 -3.10 15.67
C ALA A 93 4.78 -4.37 15.75
N PHE A 94 3.73 -4.48 14.94
CA PHE A 94 2.84 -5.65 14.88
C PHE A 94 3.57 -6.91 14.45
N LYS A 95 4.52 -6.83 13.51
CA LYS A 95 5.32 -7.99 13.08
C LYS A 95 6.12 -8.64 14.19
N LYS A 96 6.54 -7.88 15.20
CA LYS A 96 7.33 -8.41 16.33
C LYS A 96 6.49 -9.26 17.28
N ASP A 97 5.19 -8.99 17.34
CA ASP A 97 4.20 -9.73 18.13
C ASP A 97 2.84 -9.67 17.41
N PRO A 98 2.58 -10.56 16.44
CA PRO A 98 1.41 -10.51 15.57
C PRO A 98 0.16 -11.07 16.28
N THR A 99 -0.17 -10.48 17.42
CA THR A 99 -1.31 -10.87 18.26
C THR A 99 -2.49 -9.93 18.02
N THR A 100 -3.58 -10.46 17.48
CA THR A 100 -4.84 -9.73 17.34
C THR A 100 -5.71 -9.96 18.58
N LYS A 101 -5.96 -8.91 19.37
CA LYS A 101 -6.88 -8.94 20.51
C LYS A 101 -8.25 -8.42 20.05
N TRP A 102 -9.29 -9.18 20.35
CA TRP A 102 -10.70 -8.87 20.05
C TRP A 102 -11.39 -8.35 21.31
#